data_AF-A0A962WG82-F1
#
_entry.id   AF-A0A962WG82-F1
#
_cell.length_a   1.000
_cell.length_b   1.000
_cell.length_c   1.000
_cell.angle_alpha   90.00
_cell.angle_beta   90.00
_cell.angle_gamma   90.00
#
_symmetry.space_group_name_H-M   'P 1'
#
loop_
_entity.id
_entity.type
_entity.pdbx_description
1 polymer ?
#
loop_
_entity_poly.entity_id
_entity_poly.type
_entity_poly.pdbx_seq_one_letter_code
_entity_poly.pdbx_strand_id
1 'polypeptide(L)'
;LPEDADWHWDYGLTLSAGRDMHERREVLGRVGEVFVCVEGGPGTEHEARVALGSGALVIPLASSGGFARELFHGLASPRCVSSDAWEALQRDDLTASEIGRVIARLVAEVERDQHS
;
A
#
# COMPACT_ATOMS: atom_id res chain seq x y z
N LEU A 1 21.31 22.06 4.15
CA LEU A 1 21.79 20.67 4.37
C LEU A 1 22.72 20.33 3.21
N PRO A 2 23.77 19.52 3.38
CA PRO A 2 24.74 19.29 2.32
C PRO A 2 24.05 18.64 1.12
N GLU A 3 24.25 19.19 -0.07
CA GLU A 3 23.56 18.78 -1.31
C GLU A 3 24.03 17.41 -1.83
N ASP A 4 25.11 16.85 -1.27
CA ASP A 4 25.84 15.72 -1.85
C ASP A 4 25.86 14.44 -0.98
N ALA A 5 24.94 14.30 -0.03
CA ALA A 5 24.83 13.05 0.72
C ALA A 5 24.12 11.99 -0.14
N ASP A 6 24.86 10.95 -0.51
CA ASP A 6 24.37 9.80 -1.25
C ASP A 6 23.48 8.92 -0.34
N TRP A 7 22.16 9.18 -0.38
CA TRP A 7 21.14 8.45 0.39
C TRP A 7 20.54 7.28 -0.39
N HIS A 8 21.25 6.78 -1.41
CA HIS A 8 20.76 5.65 -2.18
C HIS A 8 20.85 4.36 -1.33
N TRP A 9 19.71 3.70 -1.15
CA TRP A 9 19.68 2.32 -0.70
C TRP A 9 20.40 1.45 -1.73
N ASP A 10 21.07 0.39 -1.30
CA ASP A 10 21.77 -0.57 -2.18
C ASP A 10 20.81 -1.47 -2.96
N TYR A 11 19.50 -1.27 -2.79
CA TYR A 11 18.43 -1.91 -3.54
C TYR A 11 17.44 -0.89 -4.12
N GLY A 12 16.95 -1.19 -5.32
CA GLY A 12 15.93 -0.41 -6.01
C GLY A 12 16.48 0.82 -6.75
N LEU A 13 15.55 1.65 -7.23
CA LEU A 13 15.83 2.91 -7.91
C LEU A 13 15.26 4.04 -7.05
N THR A 14 16.11 4.98 -6.62
CA THR A 14 15.64 6.18 -5.93
C THR A 14 15.18 7.20 -6.97
N LEU A 15 13.90 7.57 -6.91
CA LEU A 15 13.31 8.60 -7.77
C LEU A 15 13.09 9.89 -6.96
N SER A 16 13.59 11.01 -7.49
CA SER A 16 13.31 12.35 -6.93
C SER A 16 12.24 13.03 -7.77
N ALA A 17 11.07 13.29 -7.19
CA ALA A 17 9.93 13.87 -7.89
C ALA A 17 9.05 14.75 -6.98
N GLY A 18 8.40 15.73 -7.60
CA GLY A 18 7.58 16.76 -6.94
C GLY A 18 8.38 17.99 -6.51
N ARG A 19 7.79 19.18 -6.66
CA ARG A 19 8.42 20.45 -6.26
C ARG A 19 8.23 20.79 -4.78
N ASP A 20 7.25 20.16 -4.13
CA ASP A 20 6.95 20.31 -2.72
C ASP A 20 6.40 19.00 -2.13
N MET A 21 6.08 19.00 -0.83
CA MET A 21 5.55 17.82 -0.13
C MET A 21 4.18 17.36 -0.64
N HIS A 22 3.37 18.26 -1.19
CA HIS A 22 2.07 17.91 -1.73
C HIS A 22 2.26 17.18 -3.07
N GLU A 23 3.03 17.77 -4.00
CA GLU A 23 3.33 17.16 -5.29
C GLU A 23 4.11 15.85 -5.14
N ARG A 24 5.00 15.74 -4.15
CA ARG A 24 5.69 14.49 -3.82
C ARG A 24 4.69 13.37 -3.49
N ARG A 25 3.64 13.65 -2.71
CA ARG A 25 2.62 12.65 -2.34
C ARG A 25 1.70 12.30 -3.51
N GLU A 26 1.35 13.28 -4.34
CA GLU A 26 0.61 13.06 -5.59
C GLU A 26 1.37 12.11 -6.53
N VAL A 27 2.68 12.31 -6.70
CA VAL A 27 3.51 11.40 -7.49
C VAL A 27 3.57 10.01 -6.83
N LEU A 28 3.81 9.96 -5.52
CA LEU A 28 3.92 8.69 -4.79
C LEU A 28 2.65 7.85 -4.91
N GLY A 29 1.47 8.46 -4.74
CA GLY A 29 0.18 7.76 -4.87
C GLY A 29 -0.16 7.30 -6.30
N ARG A 30 0.65 7.66 -7.31
CA ARG A 30 0.40 7.31 -8.72
C ARG A 30 1.49 6.44 -9.36
N VAL A 31 2.59 6.18 -8.64
CA VAL A 31 3.75 5.47 -9.22
C VAL A 31 3.54 3.96 -9.32
N GLY A 32 2.66 3.40 -8.49
CA GLY A 32 2.42 1.97 -8.39
C GLY A 32 1.01 1.57 -8.80
N GLU A 33 0.85 0.31 -9.18
CA GLU A 33 -0.45 -0.32 -9.41
C GLU A 33 -0.98 -0.99 -8.13
N VAL A 34 -0.08 -1.32 -7.20
CA VAL A 34 -0.37 -1.94 -5.92
C VAL A 34 0.34 -1.19 -4.80
N PHE A 35 -0.41 -0.87 -3.75
CA PHE A 35 0.09 -0.23 -2.54
C PHE A 35 -0.24 -1.07 -1.32
N VAL A 36 0.70 -1.19 -0.39
CA VAL A 36 0.45 -1.76 0.94
C VAL A 36 0.46 -0.62 1.95
N CYS A 37 -0.66 -0.44 2.64
CA CYS A 37 -0.80 0.58 3.68
C CYS A 37 -0.52 -0.04 5.05
N VAL A 38 0.55 0.39 5.71
CA VAL A 38 0.96 -0.04 7.05
C VAL A 38 0.89 1.18 7.98
N GLU A 39 0.17 1.03 9.09
CA GLU A 39 -0.19 2.09 10.03
C GLU A 39 -0.77 3.32 9.32
N GLY A 40 -0.16 4.48 9.54
CA GLY A 40 -0.44 5.71 8.82
C GLY A 40 -1.14 6.77 9.65
N GLY A 41 -0.82 8.01 9.32
CA GLY A 41 -1.50 9.21 9.80
C GLY A 41 -2.02 10.06 8.62
N PRO A 42 -2.26 11.37 8.81
CA PRO A 42 -2.87 12.22 7.78
C PRO A 42 -2.13 12.26 6.43
N GLY A 43 -0.81 12.07 6.43
CA GLY A 43 -0.03 11.98 5.19
C GLY A 43 -0.36 10.73 4.38
N THR A 44 -0.44 9.58 5.05
CA THR A 44 -0.79 8.28 4.46
C THR A 44 -2.23 8.26 3.95
N GLU A 45 -3.15 8.93 4.65
CA GLU A 45 -4.53 9.09 4.19
C GLU A 45 -4.59 9.77 2.81
N HIS A 46 -3.84 10.85 2.62
CA HIS A 46 -3.80 11.55 1.33
C HIS A 46 -3.19 10.67 0.24
N GLU A 47 -2.07 10.00 0.51
CA GLU A 47 -1.40 9.09 -0.44
C GLU A 47 -2.33 7.94 -0.87
N ALA A 48 -3.02 7.30 0.09
CA ALA A 48 -3.97 6.21 -0.18
C ALA A 48 -5.18 6.68 -0.98
N ARG A 49 -5.70 7.89 -0.72
CA ARG A 49 -6.80 8.46 -1.51
C ARG A 49 -6.39 8.74 -2.95
N VAL A 50 -5.17 9.23 -3.17
CA VAL A 50 -4.64 9.44 -4.53
C VAL A 50 -4.50 8.08 -5.24
N ALA A 51 -3.97 7.05 -4.57
CA ALA A 51 -3.85 5.71 -5.12
C ALA A 51 -5.20 5.06 -5.47
N LEU A 52 -6.19 5.14 -4.57
CA LEU A 52 -7.54 4.67 -4.88
C LEU A 52 -8.17 5.44 -6.05
N GLY A 53 -7.97 6.76 -6.09
CA GLY A 53 -8.47 7.62 -7.16
C GLY A 53 -7.83 7.37 -8.52
N SER A 54 -6.61 6.82 -8.56
CA SER A 54 -5.93 6.40 -9.79
C SER A 54 -6.29 4.99 -10.26
N GLY A 55 -7.11 4.26 -9.49
CA GLY A 55 -7.50 2.88 -9.79
C GLY A 55 -6.51 1.83 -9.30
N ALA A 56 -5.52 2.21 -8.50
CA ALA A 56 -4.58 1.26 -7.92
C ALA A 56 -5.24 0.40 -6.85
N LEU A 57 -4.73 -0.83 -6.67
CA LEU A 57 -5.07 -1.69 -5.56
C LEU A 57 -4.40 -1.16 -4.29
N VAL A 58 -5.18 -0.87 -3.25
CA VAL A 58 -4.64 -0.54 -1.92
C VAL A 58 -4.98 -1.65 -0.95
N ILE A 59 -3.95 -2.28 -0.37
CA ILE A 59 -4.03 -3.37 0.60
C ILE A 59 -3.76 -2.81 2.00
N PRO A 60 -4.79 -2.58 2.83
CA PRO A 60 -4.60 -2.08 4.18
C PRO A 60 -4.28 -3.20 5.18
N LEU A 61 -3.12 -3.12 5.84
CA LEU A 61 -2.77 -4.01 6.95
C LEU A 61 -3.41 -3.51 8.26
N ALA A 62 -4.68 -3.80 8.47
CA ALA A 62 -5.46 -3.29 9.61
C ALA A 62 -4.89 -3.63 11.00
N SER A 63 -4.20 -4.77 11.13
CA SER A 63 -3.54 -5.17 12.38
C SER A 63 -2.43 -4.21 12.81
N SER A 64 -1.83 -3.47 11.87
CA SER A 64 -0.86 -2.42 12.19
C SER A 64 -1.48 -1.16 12.83
N GLY A 65 -2.80 -0.97 12.73
CA GLY A 65 -3.49 0.17 13.34
C GLY A 65 -3.46 1.45 12.49
N GLY A 66 -3.67 2.60 13.12
CA GLY A 66 -3.70 3.91 12.43
C GLY A 66 -4.73 3.98 11.29
N PHE A 67 -4.38 4.73 10.25
CA PHE A 67 -5.22 4.90 9.06
C PHE A 67 -5.45 3.58 8.31
N ALA A 68 -4.50 2.65 8.30
CA ALA A 68 -4.69 1.34 7.67
C ALA A 68 -5.90 0.58 8.22
N ARG A 69 -6.16 0.67 9.54
CA ARG A 69 -7.34 0.04 10.14
C ARG A 69 -8.64 0.69 9.69
N GLU A 70 -8.70 2.02 9.70
CA GLU A 70 -9.88 2.77 9.24
C GLU A 70 -10.16 2.48 7.76
N LEU A 71 -9.10 2.45 6.95
CA LEU A 71 -9.18 2.15 5.53
C LEU A 71 -9.72 0.74 5.26
N PHE A 72 -9.25 -0.28 5.99
CA PHE A 72 -9.76 -1.65 5.86
C PHE A 72 -11.27 -1.74 6.13
N HIS A 73 -11.77 -1.07 7.15
CA HIS A 73 -13.20 -1.08 7.48
C HIS A 73 -14.06 -0.25 6.49
N GLY A 74 -13.46 0.73 5.82
CA GLY A 74 -14.10 1.54 4.79
C GLY A 74 -14.05 0.94 3.38
N LEU A 75 -13.15 -0.01 3.13
CA LEU A 75 -12.99 -0.66 1.83
C LEU A 75 -13.78 -1.97 1.74
N ALA A 76 -14.42 -2.19 0.59
CA ALA A 76 -14.94 -3.50 0.25
C ALA A 76 -13.81 -4.40 -0.25
N SER A 77 -13.78 -5.66 0.19
CA SER A 77 -12.89 -6.66 -0.39
C SER A 77 -13.14 -6.76 -1.90
N PRO A 78 -12.09 -6.79 -2.74
CA PRO A 78 -12.23 -7.12 -4.14
C PRO A 78 -12.93 -8.48 -4.32
N ARG A 79 -13.77 -8.60 -5.35
CA ARG A 79 -14.56 -9.83 -5.59
C ARG A 79 -13.69 -11.05 -5.96
N CYS A 80 -12.55 -10.80 -6.58
CA CYS A 80 -11.59 -11.82 -7.01
C CYS A 80 -10.70 -12.32 -5.87
N VAL A 81 -10.67 -11.59 -4.75
CA VAL A 81 -9.87 -11.93 -3.57
C VAL A 81 -10.64 -12.89 -2.68
N SER A 82 -9.95 -13.89 -2.15
CA SER A 82 -10.54 -14.83 -1.21
C SER A 82 -10.77 -14.19 0.17
N SER A 83 -11.91 -14.52 0.79
CA SER A 83 -12.29 -13.94 2.09
C SER A 83 -11.26 -14.22 3.18
N ASP A 84 -10.65 -15.41 3.19
CA ASP A 84 -9.62 -15.79 4.17
C ASP A 84 -8.34 -14.94 4.04
N ALA A 85 -7.94 -14.58 2.81
CA ALA A 85 -6.79 -13.72 2.57
C ALA A 85 -7.08 -12.27 2.99
N TRP A 86 -8.29 -11.77 2.70
CA TRP A 86 -8.70 -10.44 3.12
C TRP A 86 -8.83 -10.33 4.65
N GLU A 87 -9.49 -11.29 5.29
CA GLU A 87 -9.66 -11.34 6.76
C GLU A 87 -8.33 -11.48 7.50
N ALA A 88 -7.31 -12.07 6.88
CA ALA A 88 -5.98 -12.15 7.48
C ALA A 88 -5.31 -10.78 7.69
N LEU A 89 -5.71 -9.72 6.97
CA LEU A 89 -5.12 -8.38 7.12
C LEU A 89 -5.45 -7.70 8.46
N GLN A 90 -6.52 -8.12 9.13
CA GLN A 90 -6.92 -7.59 10.44
C GLN A 90 -6.46 -8.46 11.62
N ARG A 91 -5.84 -9.61 11.35
CA ARG A 91 -5.33 -10.52 12.37
C ARG A 91 -4.02 -10.03 12.97
N ASP A 92 -3.95 -9.98 14.30
CA ASP A 92 -2.77 -9.56 15.07
C ASP A 92 -1.93 -10.75 15.56
N ASP A 93 -2.35 -11.98 15.28
CA ASP A 93 -1.66 -13.23 15.65
C ASP A 93 -0.73 -13.78 14.55
N LEU A 94 -0.65 -13.10 13.40
CA LEU A 94 0.19 -13.50 12.27
C LEU A 94 1.60 -12.90 12.38
N THR A 95 2.60 -13.70 12.03
CA THR A 95 3.98 -13.24 11.88
C THR A 95 4.15 -12.39 10.61
N ALA A 96 5.20 -11.57 10.54
CA ALA A 96 5.52 -10.78 9.36
C ALA A 96 5.68 -11.64 8.08
N SER A 97 6.24 -12.85 8.21
CA SER A 97 6.39 -13.77 7.08
C SER A 97 5.03 -14.31 6.59
N GLU A 98 4.08 -14.55 7.50
CA GLU A 98 2.72 -14.95 7.17
C GLU A 98 1.95 -13.82 6.50
N ILE A 99 2.06 -12.59 7.04
CA ILE A 99 1.49 -11.39 6.43
C ILE A 99 2.04 -11.19 5.01
N GLY A 100 3.35 -11.34 4.81
CA GLY A 100 3.97 -11.25 3.48
C GLY A 100 3.40 -12.26 2.49
N ARG A 101 3.15 -13.51 2.93
CA ARG A 101 2.50 -14.54 2.09
C ARG A 101 1.05 -14.19 1.77
N VAL A 102 0.31 -13.66 2.73
CA VAL A 102 -1.08 -13.19 2.52
C VAL A 102 -1.12 -12.08 1.48
N ILE A 103 -0.26 -11.05 1.62
CA ILE A 103 -0.18 -9.94 0.66
C ILE A 103 0.20 -10.45 -0.73
N ALA A 104 1.21 -11.33 -0.84
CA ALA A 104 1.59 -11.89 -2.14
C ALA A 104 0.44 -12.66 -2.81
N ARG A 105 -0.35 -13.41 -2.02
CA ARG A 105 -1.54 -14.11 -2.52
C ARG A 105 -2.60 -13.13 -3.02
N LEU A 106 -2.88 -12.05 -2.28
CA LEU A 106 -3.84 -11.01 -2.67
C LEU A 106 -3.46 -10.38 -4.02
N VAL A 107 -2.19 -10.02 -4.19
CA VAL A 107 -1.67 -9.46 -5.44
C VAL A 107 -1.87 -10.45 -6.59
N ALA A 108 -1.49 -11.71 -6.40
CA ALA A 108 -1.64 -12.74 -7.43
C ALA A 108 -3.11 -13.07 -7.78
N GLU A 109 -4.04 -12.88 -6.85
CA GLU A 109 -5.49 -13.03 -7.09
C GLU A 109 -6.02 -11.88 -7.96
N VAL A 110 -5.60 -10.64 -7.68
CA VAL A 110 -6.00 -9.46 -8.46
C VAL A 110 -5.38 -9.47 -9.86
N GLU A 111 -4.10 -9.83 -9.99
CA GLU A 111 -3.44 -9.92 -11.30
C GLU A 111 -4.11 -10.93 -12.23
N ARG A 112 -4.59 -12.06 -11.69
CA ARG A 112 -5.31 -13.08 -12.48
C ARG A 112 -6.67 -12.59 -13.00
N ASP A 113 -7.37 -11.78 -12.22
CA ASP A 113 -8.66 -11.19 -12.61
C ASP A 113 -8.49 -10.17 -13.75
N GLN A 114 -7.41 -9.39 -13.74
CA GLN A 114 -7.13 -8.38 -14.78
C GLN A 114 -6.74 -8.97 -16.15
N HIS A 115 -6.37 -10.25 -16.20
CA HIS A 115 -5.97 -10.95 -17.43
C HIS A 115 -7.01 -12.00 -17.89
N SER A 116 -8.21 -12.00 -17.31
CA SER A 116 -9.33 -12.90 -17.66
C SER A 116 -10.37 -12.20 -18.55
#